data_AF-X1VEP2-F1
#
_entry.id   AF-X1VEP2-F1
#
_cell.length_a   1.000
_cell.length_b   1.000
_cell.length_c   1.000
_cell.angle_alpha   90.00
_cell.angle_beta   90.00
_cell.angle_gamma   90.00
#
_symmetry.space_group_name_H-M   'P 1'
#
loop_
_entity.id
_entity.type
_entity.pdbx_description
1 polymer ?
#
loop_
_entity_poly.entity_id
_entity_poly.type
_entity_poly.pdbx_seq_one_letter_code
_entity_poly.pdbx_strand_id
1 'polypeptide(L)'
;MLGYPQRFWRVFRESGIEKRHLWVAPTEAKRLSWQEQQEAYMEGALALSLAAIKNCLDGRSAKDIACVVFSSCTGFAPGPVIPHLLARELGLATDTYFTNIGAMGCESGFPGLKRAYDFTVTMGKPSLVIACELCSCTYYPEPDDKPDPENHFECLRSNAIFAEEYQ
;
A
#
# COMPACT_ATOMS: atom_id res chain seq x y z
N MET A 1 6.73 -18.55 -10.31
CA MET A 1 7.45 -18.53 -9.01
C MET A 1 8.75 -17.78 -9.07
N LEU A 2 8.72 -16.50 -9.44
CA LEU A 2 9.77 -15.50 -9.14
C LEU A 2 11.24 -15.99 -9.28
N GLY A 3 11.55 -16.94 -10.16
CA GLY A 3 12.88 -17.58 -10.26
C GLY A 3 13.26 -18.56 -9.13
N TYR A 4 12.41 -18.80 -8.13
CA TYR A 4 12.69 -19.73 -7.03
C TYR A 4 12.83 -21.18 -7.49
N PRO A 5 13.76 -21.97 -6.91
CA PRO A 5 13.87 -23.40 -7.19
C PRO A 5 12.59 -24.17 -6.87
N GLN A 6 12.27 -25.18 -7.68
CA GLN A 6 11.01 -25.96 -7.59
C GLN A 6 10.71 -26.52 -6.19
N ARG A 7 11.74 -26.89 -5.42
CA ARG A 7 11.57 -27.39 -4.05
C ARG A 7 10.91 -26.39 -3.10
N PHE A 8 10.98 -25.10 -3.39
CA PHE A 8 10.35 -24.04 -2.59
C PHE A 8 8.95 -23.68 -3.08
N TRP A 9 8.51 -24.21 -4.22
CA TRP A 9 7.22 -23.84 -4.81
C TRP A 9 6.01 -24.17 -3.92
N ARG A 10 6.20 -25.12 -2.99
CA ARG A 10 5.18 -25.50 -2.02
C ARG A 10 4.67 -24.31 -1.19
N VAL A 11 5.54 -23.39 -0.77
CA VAL A 11 5.13 -22.24 0.06
C VAL A 11 4.16 -21.30 -0.67
N PHE A 12 4.31 -21.19 -1.98
CA PHE A 12 3.44 -20.39 -2.82
C PHE A 12 2.12 -21.12 -3.10
N ARG A 13 2.18 -22.41 -3.46
CA ARG A 13 0.98 -23.22 -3.78
C ARG A 13 0.08 -23.47 -2.58
N GLU A 14 0.67 -23.65 -1.40
CA GLU A 14 -0.06 -23.93 -0.15
C GLU A 14 -0.30 -22.67 0.69
N SER A 15 -0.10 -21.47 0.11
CA SER A 15 -0.35 -20.18 0.79
C SER A 15 -1.84 -19.92 1.08
N GLY A 16 -2.76 -20.65 0.44
CA GLY A 16 -4.20 -20.41 0.50
C GLY A 16 -4.67 -19.20 -0.32
N ILE A 17 -3.77 -18.59 -1.10
CA ILE A 17 -4.07 -17.41 -1.94
C ILE A 17 -4.25 -17.87 -3.39
N GLU A 18 -5.46 -17.64 -3.92
CA GLU A 18 -5.78 -17.97 -5.32
C GLU A 18 -5.13 -17.00 -6.30
N LYS A 19 -5.25 -15.68 -6.04
CA LYS A 19 -4.73 -14.63 -6.91
C LYS A 19 -4.25 -13.43 -6.10
N ARG A 20 -3.25 -12.72 -6.64
CA ARG A 20 -2.79 -11.41 -6.16
C ARG A 20 -2.96 -10.37 -7.27
N HIS A 21 -3.23 -9.14 -6.87
CA HIS A 21 -3.27 -7.99 -7.77
C HIS A 21 -2.01 -7.16 -7.51
N LEU A 22 -1.21 -6.95 -8.56
CA LEU A 22 0.07 -6.28 -8.47
C LEU A 22 0.06 -5.03 -9.34
N TRP A 23 0.67 -3.95 -8.86
CA TRP A 23 0.84 -2.72 -9.64
C TRP A 23 2.01 -2.86 -10.61
N VAL A 24 3.09 -3.49 -10.15
CA VAL A 24 4.28 -3.81 -10.95
C VAL A 24 4.34 -5.31 -11.15
N ALA A 25 4.58 -5.76 -12.39
CA ALA A 25 4.72 -7.18 -12.66
C ALA A 25 5.95 -7.77 -11.94
N PRO A 26 5.90 -9.02 -11.43
CA PRO A 26 7.02 -9.62 -10.69
C PRO A 26 8.34 -9.64 -11.48
N THR A 27 8.27 -9.80 -12.81
CA THR A 27 9.43 -9.79 -13.71
C THR A 27 10.06 -8.41 -13.88
N GLU A 28 9.26 -7.36 -13.74
CA GLU A 28 9.69 -5.96 -13.81
C GLU A 28 10.24 -5.50 -12.47
N ALA A 29 9.58 -5.83 -11.36
CA ALA A 29 9.98 -5.44 -10.01
C ALA A 29 11.43 -5.82 -9.68
N LYS A 30 11.92 -6.96 -10.20
CA LYS A 30 13.32 -7.41 -10.06
C LYS A 30 14.36 -6.50 -10.72
N ARG A 31 13.94 -5.68 -11.68
CA ARG A 31 14.83 -4.83 -12.50
C ARG A 31 14.85 -3.39 -12.03
N LEU A 32 13.85 -2.99 -11.24
CA LEU A 32 13.71 -1.63 -10.75
C LEU A 32 14.70 -1.36 -9.62
N SER A 33 15.42 -0.26 -9.73
CA SER A 33 16.12 0.36 -8.61
C SER A 33 15.12 0.75 -7.51
N TRP A 34 15.64 0.98 -6.31
CA TRP A 34 14.80 1.47 -5.21
C TRP A 34 14.06 2.77 -5.58
N GLN A 35 14.71 3.68 -6.30
CA GLN A 35 14.07 4.92 -6.73
C GLN A 35 12.90 4.65 -7.69
N GLU A 36 13.11 3.83 -8.73
CA GLU A 36 12.06 3.48 -9.69
C GLU A 36 10.89 2.75 -9.02
N GLN A 37 11.19 1.90 -8.02
CA GLN A 37 10.19 1.28 -7.17
C GLN A 37 9.34 2.31 -6.40
N GLN A 38 9.97 3.34 -5.83
CA GLN A 38 9.25 4.42 -5.15
C GLN A 38 8.44 5.29 -6.12
N GLU A 39 8.94 5.52 -7.34
CA GLU A 39 8.21 6.25 -8.39
C GLU A 39 6.95 5.47 -8.83
N ALA A 40 7.08 4.16 -9.08
CA ALA A 40 5.95 3.28 -9.39
C ALA A 40 4.94 3.21 -8.22
N TYR A 41 5.42 3.18 -6.97
CA TYR A 41 4.56 3.28 -5.79
C TYR A 41 3.75 4.58 -5.80
N MET A 42 4.39 5.73 -6.06
CA MET A 42 3.69 7.02 -6.05
C MET A 42 2.59 7.09 -7.11
N GLU A 43 2.86 6.59 -8.33
CA GLU A 43 1.88 6.52 -9.41
C GLU A 43 0.68 5.64 -9.03
N GLY A 44 0.95 4.41 -8.58
CA GLY A 44 -0.09 3.46 -8.20
C GLY A 44 -0.90 3.94 -7.00
N ALA A 45 -0.23 4.49 -5.98
CA ALA A 45 -0.87 4.93 -4.76
C ALA A 45 -1.79 6.13 -5.03
N LEU A 46 -1.41 7.06 -5.91
CA LEU A 46 -2.29 8.14 -6.35
C LEU A 46 -3.53 7.59 -7.08
N ALA A 47 -3.32 6.75 -8.09
CA ALA A 47 -4.39 6.23 -8.94
C ALA A 47 -5.40 5.39 -8.13
N LEU A 48 -4.91 4.46 -7.31
CA LEU A 48 -5.74 3.53 -6.55
C LEU A 48 -6.41 4.22 -5.36
N SER A 49 -5.72 5.12 -4.66
CA SER A 49 -6.34 5.89 -3.57
C SER A 49 -7.47 6.77 -4.10
N LEU A 50 -7.26 7.45 -5.23
CA LEU A 50 -8.28 8.26 -5.87
C LEU A 50 -9.51 7.43 -6.27
N ALA A 51 -9.30 6.28 -6.92
CA ALA A 51 -10.38 5.38 -7.31
C ALA A 51 -11.15 4.85 -6.08
N ALA A 52 -10.43 4.43 -5.03
CA ALA A 52 -11.03 3.94 -3.79
C ALA A 52 -11.84 5.02 -3.07
N ILE A 53 -11.33 6.26 -3.01
CA ILE A 53 -12.04 7.40 -2.40
C ILE A 53 -13.30 7.72 -3.20
N LYS A 54 -13.22 7.81 -4.53
CA LYS A 54 -14.39 8.07 -5.39
C LYS A 54 -15.48 7.01 -5.19
N ASN A 55 -15.09 5.74 -5.12
CA ASN A 55 -16.02 4.64 -4.85
C ASN A 55 -16.61 4.71 -3.43
N CYS A 56 -15.80 5.03 -2.41
CA CYS A 56 -16.26 5.16 -1.03
C CYS A 56 -17.24 6.33 -0.84
N LEU A 57 -16.97 7.45 -1.50
CA LEU A 57 -17.83 8.63 -1.46
C LEU A 57 -19.14 8.40 -2.20
N ASP A 58 -19.17 7.55 -3.22
CA ASP A 58 -20.39 7.19 -3.95
C ASP A 58 -21.18 8.45 -4.41
N GLY A 59 -20.46 9.38 -5.05
CA GLY A 59 -21.00 10.67 -5.51
C GLY A 59 -21.14 11.75 -4.44
N ARG A 60 -20.92 11.46 -3.15
CA ARG A 60 -20.89 12.48 -2.08
C ARG A 60 -19.68 13.42 -2.25
N SER A 61 -19.85 14.66 -1.80
CA SER A 61 -18.76 15.65 -1.83
C SER A 61 -17.73 15.36 -0.73
N ALA A 62 -16.45 15.56 -1.06
CA ALA A 62 -15.36 15.49 -0.07
C ALA A 62 -15.16 16.83 0.69
N LYS A 63 -15.96 17.86 0.42
CA LYS A 63 -15.82 19.19 1.04
C LYS A 63 -15.99 19.18 2.56
N ASP A 64 -16.81 18.27 3.08
CA ASP A 64 -17.09 18.17 4.51
C ASP A 64 -16.21 17.13 5.22
N ILE A 65 -15.15 16.63 4.57
CA ILE A 65 -14.20 15.72 5.22
C ILE A 65 -13.37 16.48 6.25
N ALA A 66 -13.47 16.12 7.53
CA ALA A 66 -12.69 16.68 8.62
C ALA A 66 -11.23 16.23 8.58
N CYS A 67 -11.01 14.94 8.35
CA CYS A 67 -9.68 14.35 8.35
C CYS A 67 -9.53 13.31 7.25
N VAL A 68 -8.36 13.28 6.63
CA VAL A 68 -7.91 12.18 5.79
C VAL A 68 -6.72 11.51 6.47
N VAL A 69 -6.90 10.25 6.86
CA VAL A 69 -5.84 9.40 7.35
C VAL A 69 -5.35 8.52 6.20
N PHE A 70 -4.06 8.55 5.94
CA PHE A 70 -3.41 7.65 4.98
C PHE A 70 -2.46 6.73 5.70
N SER A 71 -2.55 5.45 5.35
CA SER A 71 -1.84 4.35 5.97
C SER A 71 -1.17 3.52 4.90
N SER A 72 0.15 3.39 5.00
CA SER A 72 0.93 2.52 4.13
C SER A 72 2.25 2.13 4.77
N CYS A 73 2.72 0.91 4.52
CA CYS A 73 4.06 0.47 4.86
C CYS A 73 4.92 0.09 3.64
N THR A 74 4.32 -0.02 2.46
CA THR A 74 4.99 -0.40 1.20
C THR A 74 5.44 0.81 0.39
N GLY A 75 5.68 1.96 1.01
CA GLY A 75 6.08 3.15 0.28
C GLY A 75 6.76 4.17 1.16
N PHE A 76 7.81 4.78 0.63
CA PHE A 76 8.50 5.89 1.25
C PHE A 76 8.19 7.17 0.48
N ALA A 77 7.40 8.05 1.08
CA ALA A 77 7.08 9.37 0.54
C ALA A 77 7.48 10.44 1.57
N PRO A 78 8.66 11.08 1.43
CA PRO A 78 9.14 12.06 2.40
C PRO A 78 8.29 13.34 2.42
N GLY A 79 7.48 13.59 1.38
CA GLY A 79 6.48 14.65 1.34
C GLY A 79 6.47 15.40 0.00
N PRO A 80 5.32 15.94 -0.46
CA PRO A 80 3.95 15.76 0.07
C PRO A 80 3.45 14.31 -0.06
N VAL A 81 2.69 13.82 0.94
CA VAL A 81 2.13 12.45 0.93
C VAL A 81 0.85 12.38 0.09
N ILE A 82 0.44 11.17 -0.31
CA ILE A 82 -0.63 10.89 -1.29
C ILE A 82 -1.90 11.74 -1.09
N PRO A 83 -2.52 11.84 0.10
CA PRO A 83 -3.70 12.69 0.30
C PRO A 83 -3.52 14.17 -0.04
N HIS A 84 -2.33 14.73 0.19
CA HIS A 84 -2.07 16.14 -0.10
C HIS A 84 -2.11 16.41 -1.59
N LEU A 85 -1.59 15.45 -2.38
CA LEU A 85 -1.59 15.53 -3.84
C LEU A 85 -3.00 15.38 -4.42
N LEU A 86 -3.87 14.60 -3.76
CA LEU A 86 -5.25 14.39 -4.18
C LEU A 86 -6.20 15.50 -3.69
N ALA A 87 -5.78 16.35 -2.76
CA ALA A 87 -6.67 17.29 -2.08
C ALA A 87 -7.42 18.23 -3.04
N ARG A 88 -6.70 18.80 -4.02
CA ARG A 88 -7.29 19.68 -5.03
C ARG A 88 -8.27 18.93 -5.94
N GLU A 89 -7.91 17.73 -6.39
CA GLU A 89 -8.77 16.93 -7.27
C GLU A 89 -10.05 16.49 -6.58
N LEU A 90 -9.96 16.08 -5.31
CA LEU A 90 -11.09 15.65 -4.50
C LEU A 90 -11.97 16.81 -4.02
N GLY A 91 -11.48 18.05 -4.10
CA GLY A 91 -12.17 19.22 -3.57
C GLY A 91 -12.24 19.22 -2.04
N LEU A 92 -11.20 18.71 -1.37
CA LEU A 92 -11.06 18.79 0.09
C LEU A 92 -11.02 20.26 0.54
N ALA A 93 -11.62 20.55 1.68
CA ALA A 93 -11.57 21.90 2.25
C ALA A 93 -10.16 22.25 2.72
N THR A 94 -9.82 23.55 2.72
CA THR A 94 -8.50 24.05 3.11
C THR A 94 -8.15 23.79 4.59
N ASP A 95 -9.16 23.51 5.42
CA ASP A 95 -9.04 23.14 6.83
C ASP A 95 -9.07 21.63 7.08
N THR A 96 -9.06 20.80 6.02
CA THR A 96 -8.98 19.34 6.15
C THR A 96 -7.68 18.93 6.84
N TYR A 97 -7.77 18.13 7.89
CA TYR A 97 -6.61 17.62 8.61
C TYR A 97 -6.04 16.37 7.95
N PHE A 98 -4.73 16.31 7.75
CA PHE A 98 -4.05 15.15 7.15
C PHE A 98 -3.24 14.40 8.19
N THR A 99 -3.44 13.08 8.28
CA THR A 99 -2.61 12.18 9.08
C THR A 99 -1.94 11.16 8.17
N ASN A 100 -0.62 11.01 8.28
CA ASN A 100 0.12 9.94 7.63
C ASN A 100 0.61 8.94 8.67
N ILE A 101 0.25 7.67 8.51
CA ILE A 101 0.72 6.56 9.34
C ILE A 101 1.60 5.68 8.47
N GLY A 102 2.91 5.79 8.67
CA GLY A 102 3.92 4.97 8.00
C GLY A 102 4.48 3.90 8.93
N ALA A 103 5.07 2.85 8.35
CA ALA A 103 5.91 1.87 9.05
C ALA A 103 5.27 1.08 10.21
N MET A 104 3.93 1.02 10.28
CA MET A 104 3.20 0.20 11.27
C MET A 104 2.76 -1.17 10.71
N GLY A 105 3.02 -1.44 9.42
CA GLY A 105 2.65 -2.70 8.78
C GLY A 105 1.15 -2.96 8.80
N CYS A 106 0.80 -4.24 8.98
CA CYS A 106 -0.60 -4.72 8.99
C CYS A 106 -1.46 -4.15 10.12
N GLU A 107 -0.87 -3.60 11.18
CA GLU A 107 -1.60 -3.05 12.33
C GLU A 107 -2.15 -1.64 12.06
N SER A 108 -1.60 -0.95 11.06
CA SER A 108 -1.80 0.49 10.82
C SER A 108 -3.26 0.93 10.65
N GLY A 109 -4.15 0.01 10.25
CA GLY A 109 -5.60 0.27 10.14
C GLY A 109 -6.27 0.65 11.46
N PHE A 110 -5.88 0.05 12.59
CA PHE A 110 -6.50 0.33 13.89
C PHE A 110 -6.24 1.76 14.40
N PRO A 111 -4.98 2.23 14.53
CA PRO A 111 -4.71 3.62 14.91
C PRO A 111 -5.24 4.60 13.86
N GLY A 112 -5.29 4.21 12.57
CA GLY A 112 -5.87 5.04 11.53
C GLY A 112 -7.38 5.27 11.70
N LEU A 113 -8.14 4.20 11.98
CA LEU A 113 -9.56 4.28 12.30
C LEU A 113 -9.82 5.09 13.57
N LYS A 114 -9.03 4.88 14.62
CA LYS A 114 -9.15 5.65 15.86
C LYS A 114 -8.93 7.14 15.62
N ARG A 115 -7.92 7.51 14.84
CA ARG A 115 -7.64 8.90 14.49
C ARG A 115 -8.80 9.53 13.71
N ALA A 116 -9.33 8.84 12.70
CA ALA A 116 -10.47 9.32 11.93
C ALA A 116 -11.73 9.47 12.80
N TYR A 117 -11.96 8.54 13.73
CA TYR A 117 -13.05 8.63 14.70
C TYR A 117 -12.92 9.89 15.57
N ASP A 118 -11.74 10.15 16.13
CA ASP A 118 -11.51 11.31 17.01
C ASP A 118 -11.79 12.64 16.30
N PHE A 119 -11.34 12.78 15.06
CA PHE A 119 -11.66 13.96 14.25
C PHE A 119 -13.14 14.04 13.90
N THR A 120 -13.77 12.91 13.58
CA THR A 120 -15.19 12.87 13.24
C THR A 120 -16.06 13.34 14.41
N VAL A 121 -15.81 12.84 15.62
CA VAL A 121 -16.53 13.22 16.83
C VAL A 121 -16.26 14.69 17.18
N THR A 122 -15.01 15.12 17.11
CA THR A 122 -14.62 16.48 17.51
C THR A 122 -15.17 17.55 16.56
N MET A 123 -15.16 17.26 15.25
CA MET A 123 -15.51 18.25 14.22
C MET A 123 -16.96 18.13 13.74
N GLY A 124 -17.69 17.09 14.14
CA GLY A 124 -19.06 16.83 13.67
C GLY A 124 -19.17 16.60 12.16
N LYS A 125 -18.08 16.12 11.54
CA LYS A 125 -17.87 16.01 10.09
C LYS A 125 -17.24 14.65 9.76
N PRO A 126 -17.59 13.99 8.65
CA PRO A 126 -17.02 12.69 8.28
C PRO A 126 -15.49 12.73 8.10
N SER A 127 -14.81 11.59 8.24
CA SER A 127 -13.38 11.43 7.95
C SER A 127 -13.13 10.27 6.99
N LEU A 128 -12.02 10.31 6.26
CA LEU A 128 -11.59 9.23 5.36
C LEU A 128 -10.38 8.50 5.95
N VAL A 129 -10.37 7.17 5.80
CA VAL A 129 -9.20 6.33 6.06
C VAL A 129 -8.84 5.61 4.78
N ILE A 130 -7.61 5.80 4.34
CA ILE A 130 -7.05 5.20 3.13
C ILE A 130 -5.95 4.25 3.57
N ALA A 131 -6.14 2.95 3.34
CA ALA A 131 -5.09 1.95 3.46
C ALA A 131 -4.61 1.60 2.03
N CYS A 132 -3.36 1.91 1.72
CA CYS A 132 -2.80 1.69 0.38
C CYS A 132 -1.50 0.90 0.51
N GLU A 133 -1.52 -0.35 0.05
CA GLU A 133 -0.36 -1.24 0.08
C GLU A 133 -0.11 -1.78 -1.32
N LEU A 134 1.08 -1.51 -1.87
CA LEU A 134 1.54 -1.92 -3.18
C LEU A 134 2.85 -2.69 -3.04
N CYS A 135 2.77 -3.89 -2.48
CA CYS A 135 3.94 -4.70 -2.14
C CYS A 135 4.84 -4.99 -3.36
N SER A 136 4.28 -5.04 -4.57
CA SER A 136 5.06 -5.17 -5.82
C SER A 136 6.02 -4.02 -6.07
N CYS A 137 5.76 -2.84 -5.49
CA CYS A 137 6.59 -1.65 -5.59
C CYS A 137 7.63 -1.52 -4.46
N THR A 138 7.72 -2.51 -3.58
CA THR A 138 8.77 -2.61 -2.54
C THR A 138 9.32 -4.02 -2.53
N TYR A 139 9.61 -4.52 -3.73
CA TYR A 139 10.19 -5.83 -3.91
C TYR A 139 11.64 -5.82 -3.40
N TYR A 140 11.90 -6.65 -2.41
CA TYR A 140 13.24 -6.88 -1.91
C TYR A 140 13.83 -8.13 -2.58
N PRO A 141 14.90 -7.99 -3.40
CA PRO A 141 15.50 -9.13 -4.07
C PRO A 141 16.22 -10.05 -3.07
N GLU A 142 16.06 -11.36 -3.26
CA GLU A 142 16.92 -12.35 -2.61
C GLU A 142 18.31 -12.33 -3.27
N PRO A 143 19.41 -12.44 -2.50
CA PRO A 143 20.74 -12.64 -3.07
C PRO A 143 20.78 -13.87 -3.98
N ASP A 144 21.34 -13.72 -5.19
CA ASP A 144 21.46 -14.77 -6.22
C ASP A 144 20.14 -15.50 -6.58
N ASP A 145 18.97 -14.89 -6.37
CA ASP A 145 17.65 -15.51 -6.53
C ASP A 145 17.48 -16.81 -5.70
N LYS A 146 18.23 -16.93 -4.60
CA LYS A 146 18.17 -18.09 -3.70
C LYS A 146 17.57 -17.68 -2.37
N PRO A 147 16.58 -18.45 -1.86
CA PRO A 147 16.09 -18.23 -0.51
C PRO A 147 17.24 -18.28 0.49
N ASP A 148 17.36 -17.23 1.28
CA ASP A 148 18.41 -17.11 2.29
C ASP A 148 18.00 -17.85 3.58
N PRO A 149 18.69 -18.94 3.96
CA PRO A 149 18.40 -19.64 5.20
C PRO A 149 18.83 -18.85 6.45
N GLU A 150 19.79 -17.92 6.34
CA GLU A 150 20.29 -17.12 7.47
C GLU A 150 19.23 -16.11 7.94
N ASN A 151 18.44 -15.56 7.00
CA ASN A 151 17.25 -14.78 7.34
C ASN A 151 16.01 -15.65 7.64
N HIS A 152 16.17 -16.95 7.85
CA HIS A 152 15.09 -17.91 8.07
C HIS A 152 14.05 -17.96 6.92
N PHE A 153 14.45 -17.67 5.68
CA PHE A 153 13.55 -17.61 4.51
C PHE A 153 12.45 -16.55 4.63
N GLU A 154 12.70 -15.43 5.33
CA GLU A 154 11.71 -14.35 5.50
C GLU A 154 11.31 -13.74 4.15
N CYS A 155 12.27 -13.49 3.25
CA CYS A 155 12.00 -12.92 1.94
C CYS A 155 11.19 -13.87 1.04
N LEU A 156 11.53 -15.16 1.01
CA LEU A 156 10.72 -16.20 0.36
C LEU A 156 9.28 -16.22 0.88
N ARG A 157 9.08 -16.22 2.21
CA ARG A 157 7.75 -16.24 2.84
C ARG A 157 6.95 -14.97 2.52
N SER A 158 7.59 -13.81 2.61
CA SER A 158 6.99 -12.51 2.25
C SER A 158 6.55 -12.50 0.79
N ASN A 159 7.43 -12.91 -0.13
CA ASN A 159 7.11 -12.97 -1.56
C ASN A 159 5.96 -13.95 -1.86
N ALA A 160 5.88 -15.04 -1.08
CA ALA A 160 4.78 -15.99 -1.16
C ALA A 160 3.45 -15.47 -0.63
N ILE A 161 3.42 -14.36 0.11
CA ILE A 161 2.17 -13.73 0.56
C ILE A 161 1.85 -12.51 -0.29
N PHE A 162 2.86 -11.73 -0.69
CA PHE A 162 2.66 -10.37 -1.18
C PHE A 162 3.09 -10.09 -2.62
N ALA A 163 3.95 -10.92 -3.24
CA ALA A 163 4.66 -10.51 -4.46
C ALA A 163 4.47 -11.40 -5.70
N GLU A 164 3.72 -12.51 -5.61
CA GLU A 164 3.53 -13.41 -6.75
C GLU A 164 2.12 -13.38 -7.34
N GLU A 165 2.01 -13.23 -8.66
CA GLU A 165 0.80 -13.53 -9.42
C GLU A 165 0.83 -14.99 -9.90
N TYR A 166 -0.24 -15.74 -9.64
CA TYR A 166 -0.40 -17.09 -10.20
C TYR A 166 -0.80 -16.96 -11.68
N GLN A 167 -0.12 -17.70 -12.56
CA GLN A 167 -0.63 -18.03 -13.90
C GLN A 167 -1.24 -19.42 -13.86
#